data_AF-A0A5K0VUQ5-F1
#
_entry.id   AF-A0A5K0VUQ5-F1
#
_cell.length_a   1.000
_cell.length_b   1.000
_cell.length_c   1.000
_cell.angle_alpha   90.00
_cell.angle_beta   90.00
_cell.angle_gamma   90.00
#
_symmetry.space_group_name_H-M   'P 1'
#
loop_
_entity.id
_entity.type
_entity.pdbx_description
1 polymer ?
#
loop_
_entity_poly.entity_id
_entity_poly.type
_entity_poly.pdbx_seq_one_letter_code
_entity_poly.pdbx_strand_id
1 'polypeptide(L)' 'GQAKTLMFVQLNPDIESYSETISTLKFAERVSGVELGAAKSNKESKDVRDLMEQ' A
#
# COMPACT_ATOMS: atom_id res chain seq x y z
N GLY A 1 -0.13 10.04 6.70
CA GLY A 1 0.40 10.53 5.40
C GLY A 1 -0.68 10.48 4.34
N GLN A 2 -0.44 11.03 3.14
CA GLN A 2 -1.35 10.94 1.99
C GLN A 2 -0.77 9.97 0.96
N ALA A 3 -1.34 8.77 0.83
CA ALA A 3 -0.86 7.76 -0.11
C ALA A 3 -1.95 6.72 -0.39
N LYS A 4 -1.81 6.02 -1.51
CA LYS A 4 -2.51 4.75 -1.75
C LYS A 4 -1.59 3.64 -1.26
N THR A 5 -2.08 2.79 -0.37
CA THR A 5 -1.29 1.72 0.23
C THR A 5 -1.90 0.38 -0.09
N LEU A 6 -1.04 -0.57 -0.45
CA LEU A 6 -1.37 -1.97 -0.63
C LEU A 6 -0.32 -2.79 0.12
N MET A 7 -0.76 -3.74 0.92
CA MET A 7 0.13 -4.64 1.64
C MET A 7 -0.11 -6.06 1.15
N PHE A 8 0.97 -6.75 0.79
CA PHE A 8 0.97 -8.18 0.56
C PHE A 8 1.59 -8.89 1.75
N VAL A 9 1.03 -10.04 2.09
CA VAL A 9 1.54 -10.91 3.15
C VAL A 9 1.86 -12.25 2.51
N GLN A 10 3.09 -12.72 2.73
CA GLN A 10 3.50 -14.09 2.36
C GLN A 10 3.62 -14.90 3.64
N LEU A 11 3.09 -16.12 3.61
CA LEU A 11 3.07 -17.03 4.74
C LEU A 11 3.70 -18.36 4.34
N ASN A 12 4.37 -19.00 5.29
CA ASN A 12 4.79 -20.39 5.15
C ASN A 12 3.64 -21.31 5.64
N PRO A 13 3.17 -22.28 4.83
CA PRO A 13 2.13 -23.23 5.26
C PRO A 13 2.59 -24.24 6.33
N ASP A 14 3.89 -24.32 6.64
CA ASP A 14 4.41 -25.27 7.63
C ASP A 14 3.92 -24.97 9.05
N ILE A 15 3.61 -26.03 9.79
CA ILE A 15 3.10 -25.94 11.18
C ILE A 15 4.14 -25.29 12.11
N GLU A 16 5.42 -25.52 11.87
CA GLU A 16 6.52 -24.91 12.63
C GLU A 16 6.51 -23.37 12.53
N SER A 17 5.99 -22.82 11.43
CA SER A 17 5.87 -21.38 11.20
C SER A 17 4.57 -20.77 11.75
N TYR A 18 3.76 -21.52 12.53
CA TYR A 18 2.46 -21.04 13.02
C TYR A 18 2.55 -19.75 13.85
N SER A 19 3.52 -19.66 14.77
CA SER A 19 3.67 -18.49 15.64
C SER A 19 3.99 -17.21 14.84
N GLU A 20 4.85 -17.35 13.83
CA GLU A 20 5.20 -16.26 12.91
C GLU A 20 4.02 -15.87 12.03
N THR A 21 3.29 -16.86 11.52
CA THR A 21 2.08 -16.65 10.71
C THR A 21 1.03 -15.86 11.47
N ILE A 22 0.74 -16.23 12.72
CA ILE A 22 -0.21 -15.50 13.57
C ILE A 22 0.28 -14.07 13.83
N SER A 23 1.58 -13.88 14.08
CA SER A 23 2.15 -12.56 14.33
C SER A 23 2.04 -11.66 13.09
N THR A 24 2.27 -12.22 11.92
CA THR A 24 2.15 -11.55 10.62
C THR A 24 0.70 -11.17 10.31
N LEU A 25 -0.26 -12.08 10.53
CA LEU A 25 -1.68 -11.79 10.34
C LEU A 25 -2.20 -10.72 11.30
N LYS A 26 -1.82 -10.77 12.58
CA LYS A 26 -2.17 -9.72 13.56
C LYS A 26 -1.60 -8.36 13.18
N PHE A 27 -0.43 -8.32 12.55
CA PHE A 27 0.13 -7.08 12.04
C PHE A 27 -0.67 -6.57 10.83
N ALA A 28 -0.99 -7.44 9.88
CA ALA A 28 -1.78 -7.10 8.71
C ALA A 28 -3.19 -6.59 9.08
N GLU A 29 -3.82 -7.18 10.10
CA GLU A 29 -5.09 -6.70 10.66
C GLU A 29 -4.98 -5.25 11.15
N ARG A 30 -3.93 -4.94 11.92
CA ARG A 30 -3.67 -3.56 12.37
C ARG A 30 -3.41 -2.61 11.21
N VAL A 31 -2.68 -3.05 10.18
CA VAL A 31 -2.41 -2.25 8.97
C VAL A 31 -3.68 -1.99 8.17
N SER A 32 -4.61 -2.96 8.12
CA SER A 32 -5.90 -2.79 7.44
C SER A 32 -6.76 -1.70 8.08
N GLY A 33 -6.58 -1.41 9.36
CA GLY A 33 -7.26 -0.32 10.06
C GLY A 33 -6.59 1.05 9.90
N VAL A 34 -5.49 1.16 9.15
CA VAL A 34 -4.76 2.43 8.98
C VAL A 34 -5.49 3.32 7.98
N GLU A 35 -5.99 4.46 8.47
CA GLU A 35 -6.58 5.50 7.62
C GLU A 35 -5.49 6.47 7.12
N LEU A 36 -5.39 6.59 5.79
CA LEU A 36 -4.53 7.57 5.14
C LEU A 36 -5.35 8.68 4.51
N GLY A 37 -4.78 9.88 4.47
CA GLY A 37 -5.42 11.01 3.79
C GLY A 37 -5.47 10.78 2.28
N ALA A 38 -6.39 11.50 1.61
CA ALA A 38 -6.59 11.39 0.17
C ALA A 38 -5.26 11.57 -0.60
N ALA A 39 -4.86 10.52 -1.32
CA ALA A 39 -3.68 10.55 -2.17
C ALA A 39 -3.89 11.52 -3.34
N LYS A 40 -2.99 12.48 -3.52
CA LYS A 40 -2.97 13.38 -4.67
C LYS A 40 -2.18 12.74 -5.81
N SER A 41 -2.67 12.89 -7.04
CA SER A 41 -1.93 12.48 -8.23
C SER A 41 -0.80 13.47 -8.46
N ASN A 42 0.46 13.01 -8.40
CA ASN A 42 1.61 13.82 -8.81
C ASN A 42 1.73 13.79 -10.33
N LYS A 43 0.85 14.50 -11.03
CA LYS A 43 0.97 14.76 -12.47
C LYS A 43 1.66 16.12 -12.62
N GLU A 44 2.89 16.13 -13.12
CA GLU A 44 3.48 17.35 -13.69
C GLU A 44 2.64 17.74 -14.92
N SER A 45 1.58 18.53 -14.71
CA SER A 45 0.69 19.00 -15.76
C SER A 45 1.30 20.08 -16.66
N LYS A 46 2.59 20.40 -16.53
CA LYS A 46 3.25 21.40 -17.38
C LYS A 46 3.52 20.83 -18.78
N ASP A 47 4.20 19.69 -18.88
CA ASP A 47 4.59 19.13 -20.18
C ASP A 47 3.38 18.67 -21.02
N VAL A 48 2.30 18.20 -20.37
CA VAL A 48 1.11 17.69 -21.09
C VAL A 48 0.29 18.82 -21.73
N ARG A 49 0.30 20.03 -21.14
CA ARG A 49 -0.39 21.18 -21.75
C ARG A 49 0.41 21.74 -22.92
N ASP A 50 1.72 21.86 -22.79
CA ASP A 50 2.60 22.38 -23.84
C ASP A 50 2.64 21.46 -25.08
N LEU A 51 2.43 20.15 -24.92
CA LEU A 51 2.32 19.18 -26.02
C LEU A 51 0.95 19.17 -26.71
N MET A 52 -0.12 19.68 -26.08
CA MET A 52 -1.45 19.79 -26.70
C MET A 52 -1.64 21.12 -27.46
N GLU A 53 -0.79 22.11 -27.21
CA GLU A 53 -0.77 23.40 -27.90
C GLU A 53 0.21 23.45 -29.09
N GLN A 54 0.82 22.31 -29.46
CA GLN A 54 1.73 22.17 -30.62
C GLN A 54 1.06 21.44 -31.79
#